data_AF-G8SI26-F1
#
_entry.id   AF-G8SI26-F1
#
_cell.length_a   1.000
_cell.length_b   1.000
_cell.length_c   1.000
_cell.angle_alpha   90.00
_cell.angle_beta   90.00
_cell.angle_gamma   90.00
#
_symmetry.space_group_name_H-M   'P 1'
#
loop_
_entity.id
_entity.type
_entity.pdbx_description
1 polymer ?
#
loop_
_entity_poly.entity_id
_entity_poly.type
_entity_poly.pdbx_seq_one_letter_code
_entity_poly.pdbx_strand_id
1 'polypeptide(L)'
;MIVGQKPRPSSLDPFKAHLLRRISEGCSKATVLHREITAQGFNGGYGIVRAFVEQHRARPDLSVMVKLPSVREVTGWICRHPDHLVERDSDRLRALLDRCPELATAADLVRSFAGMLTNLRGNQLSVWITAAQQAALPGLTGFATGLTNDLDAVTAA
;
A
#
# COMPACT_ATOMS: atom_id res chain seq x y z
N MET A 1 6.50 -37.42 -40.77
CA MET A 1 7.11 -36.13 -41.17
C MET A 1 6.05 -35.06 -41.03
N ILE A 2 6.14 -34.18 -40.02
CA ILE A 2 5.18 -33.10 -39.81
C ILE A 2 5.72 -31.88 -40.54
N VAL A 3 5.04 -31.47 -41.61
CA VAL A 3 5.36 -30.27 -42.38
C VAL A 3 5.11 -29.05 -41.50
N GLY A 4 6.18 -28.37 -41.08
CA GLY A 4 6.10 -27.08 -40.42
C GLY A 4 5.54 -26.04 -41.38
N GLN A 5 4.30 -25.62 -41.17
CA GLN A 5 3.74 -24.46 -41.87
C GLN A 5 4.57 -23.22 -41.52
N LYS A 6 5.27 -22.65 -42.51
CA LYS A 6 5.83 -21.30 -42.42
C LYS A 6 4.66 -20.33 -42.13
N PRO A 7 4.73 -19.49 -41.09
CA PRO A 7 3.67 -18.52 -40.84
C PRO A 7 3.60 -17.57 -42.04
N ARG A 8 2.39 -17.41 -42.59
CA ARG A 8 2.12 -16.46 -43.67
C ARG A 8 2.56 -15.06 -43.21
N PRO A 9 3.18 -14.24 -44.08
CA PRO A 9 3.50 -12.86 -43.73
C PRO A 9 2.22 -12.16 -43.31
N SER A 10 2.15 -11.76 -42.04
CA SER A 10 1.01 -11.04 -41.52
C SER A 10 1.08 -9.62 -42.06
N SER A 11 -0.05 -9.06 -42.50
CA SER A 11 -0.14 -7.64 -42.88
C SER A 11 0.35 -6.69 -41.78
N LEU A 12 0.50 -7.19 -40.54
CA LEU A 12 1.01 -6.46 -39.40
C LEU A 12 2.54 -6.43 -39.32
N ASP A 13 3.25 -7.34 -40.00
CA ASP A 13 4.71 -7.51 -39.90
C ASP A 13 5.52 -6.22 -40.12
N PRO A 14 5.20 -5.37 -41.13
CA PRO A 14 5.90 -4.11 -41.32
C PRO A 14 5.72 -3.11 -40.16
N PHE A 15 4.61 -3.22 -39.42
CA PHE A 15 4.23 -2.28 -38.36
C PHE A 15 4.57 -2.77 -36.95
N LYS A 16 5.01 -4.03 -36.80
CA LYS A 16 5.33 -4.64 -35.49
C LYS A 16 6.40 -3.85 -34.72
N ALA A 17 7.45 -3.39 -35.40
CA ALA A 17 8.51 -2.62 -34.75
C ALA A 17 8.00 -1.31 -34.14
N HIS A 18 7.13 -0.59 -34.86
CA HIS A 18 6.48 0.63 -34.35
C HIS A 18 5.57 0.32 -33.17
N LEU A 19 4.75 -0.74 -33.27
CA LEU A 19 3.84 -1.14 -32.19
C LEU A 19 4.59 -1.53 -30.92
N LEU A 20 5.66 -2.32 -31.02
CA LEU A 20 6.48 -2.73 -29.87
C LEU A 20 7.13 -1.52 -29.20
N ARG A 21 7.70 -0.60 -29.99
CA ARG A 21 8.27 0.65 -29.47
C ARG A 21 7.24 1.46 -28.70
N ARG A 22 6.06 1.70 -29.27
CA ARG A 22 4.98 2.47 -28.63
C ARG A 22 4.45 1.80 -27.36
N ILE A 23 4.37 0.48 -27.34
CA ILE A 23 3.98 -0.30 -26.14
C ILE A 23 5.05 -0.13 -25.04
N SER A 24 6.34 -0.17 -25.39
CA SER A 24 7.43 0.06 -24.43
C SER A 24 7.48 1.50 -23.90
N GLU A 25 7.04 2.47 -24.69
CA GLU A 25 6.86 3.88 -24.29
C GLU A 25 5.59 4.10 -23.43
N GLY A 26 4.84 3.05 -23.12
CA GLY A 26 3.63 3.09 -22.27
C GLY A 26 2.32 3.36 -23.04
N CYS A 27 2.35 3.50 -24.36
CA CYS A 27 1.16 3.64 -25.18
C CYS A 27 0.55 2.27 -25.48
N SER A 28 -0.28 1.76 -24.57
CA SER A 28 -0.91 0.43 -24.68
C SER A 28 -2.35 0.46 -25.21
N LYS A 29 -2.86 1.61 -25.68
CA LYS A 29 -4.23 1.75 -26.20
C LYS A 29 -4.31 1.30 -27.66
N ALA A 30 -4.93 0.15 -27.92
CA ALA A 30 -5.04 -0.45 -29.25
C ALA A 30 -5.72 0.46 -30.29
N THR A 31 -6.65 1.32 -29.87
CA THR A 31 -7.33 2.30 -30.74
C THR A 31 -6.37 3.38 -31.25
N VAL A 32 -5.48 3.87 -30.38
CA VAL A 32 -4.46 4.86 -30.72
C VAL A 32 -3.45 4.26 -31.69
N LEU A 33 -2.98 3.05 -31.38
CA LEU A 33 -2.02 2.32 -32.21
C LEU A 33 -2.58 1.93 -33.57
N HIS A 34 -3.86 1.52 -33.65
CA HIS A 34 -4.53 1.21 -34.92
C HIS A 34 -4.62 2.45 -35.81
N ARG A 35 -4.99 3.60 -35.25
CA ARG A 35 -5.03 4.87 -36.00
C ARG A 35 -3.65 5.26 -36.54
N GLU A 36 -2.60 5.11 -35.73
CA GLU A 36 -1.22 5.43 -36.13
C GLU A 36 -0.74 4.57 -37.29
N ILE A 37 -0.93 3.25 -37.22
CA ILE A 37 -0.48 2.36 -38.30
C ILE A 37 -1.37 2.49 -39.54
N THR A 38 -2.66 2.80 -39.38
CA THR A 38 -3.56 3.08 -40.52
C THR A 38 -3.09 4.31 -41.27
N ALA A 39 -2.66 5.36 -40.57
CA ALA A 39 -2.05 6.55 -41.19
C ALA A 39 -0.71 6.25 -41.88
N GLN A 40 -0.01 5.17 -41.48
CA GLN A 40 1.22 4.69 -42.12
C GLN A 40 0.95 3.69 -43.27
N GLY A 41 -0.31 3.47 -43.65
CA GLY A 41 -0.69 2.61 -44.77
C GLY A 41 -1.13 1.19 -44.39
N PHE A 42 -1.41 0.93 -43.12
CA PHE A 42 -2.00 -0.36 -42.70
C PHE A 42 -3.48 -0.44 -43.09
N ASN A 43 -3.82 -1.42 -43.93
CA ASN A 43 -5.19 -1.71 -44.37
C ASN A 43 -5.87 -2.85 -43.59
N GLY A 44 -5.27 -3.30 -42.49
CA GLY A 44 -5.81 -4.41 -41.69
C GLY A 44 -6.83 -3.98 -40.64
N GLY A 45 -7.60 -4.96 -40.16
CA GLY A 45 -8.65 -4.73 -39.17
C GLY A 45 -8.13 -4.44 -37.76
N TYR A 46 -8.88 -3.62 -37.02
CA TYR A 46 -8.63 -3.29 -35.62
C TYR A 46 -8.39 -4.52 -34.72
N GLY A 47 -9.12 -5.62 -34.96
CA GLY A 47 -9.01 -6.85 -34.18
C GLY A 47 -7.59 -7.45 -34.17
N ILE A 48 -6.86 -7.33 -35.28
CA ILE A 48 -5.48 -7.83 -35.40
C ILE A 48 -4.54 -7.00 -34.52
N VAL A 49 -4.71 -5.68 -34.52
CA VAL A 49 -3.94 -4.76 -33.67
C VAL A 49 -4.28 -4.98 -32.21
N ARG A 50 -5.57 -5.12 -31.89
CA ARG A 50 -6.03 -5.40 -30.52
C ARG A 50 -5.42 -6.69 -29.97
N ALA A 51 -5.46 -7.78 -30.73
CA ALA A 51 -4.86 -9.04 -30.33
C ALA A 51 -3.34 -8.92 -30.13
N PHE A 52 -2.64 -8.22 -31.03
CA PHE A 52 -1.21 -7.97 -30.90
C PHE A 52 -0.87 -7.16 -29.64
N VAL A 53 -1.64 -6.11 -29.36
CA VAL A 53 -1.46 -5.26 -28.17
C VAL A 53 -1.79 -6.02 -26.89
N GLU A 54 -2.84 -6.84 -26.87
CA GLU A 54 -3.18 -7.67 -25.71
C GLU A 54 -2.11 -8.72 -25.40
N GLN A 55 -1.46 -9.30 -26.43
CA GLN A 55 -0.35 -10.25 -26.28
C GLN A 55 0.94 -9.59 -25.75
N HIS A 56 1.20 -8.33 -26.12
CA HIS A 56 2.45 -7.62 -25.79
C HIS A 56 2.30 -6.59 -24.67
N ARG A 57 1.09 -6.41 -24.13
CA ARG A 57 0.90 -5.66 -22.89
C ARG A 57 1.63 -6.37 -21.78
N ALA A 58 2.57 -5.68 -21.14
CA ALA A 58 3.04 -6.07 -19.82
C ALA A 58 1.83 -6.13 -18.89
N ARG A 59 1.39 -7.34 -18.55
CA ARG A 59 0.46 -7.49 -17.44
C ARG A 59 1.25 -7.15 -16.20
N PRO A 60 0.78 -6.22 -15.35
CA PRO A 60 1.39 -6.07 -14.04
C PRO A 60 1.36 -7.44 -13.39
N ASP A 61 2.52 -7.89 -12.92
CA ASP A 61 2.59 -9.15 -12.18
C ASP A 61 1.86 -8.94 -10.85
N LEU A 62 0.58 -9.32 -10.84
CA LEU A 62 -0.25 -9.20 -9.65
C LEU A 62 0.23 -10.14 -8.52
N SER A 63 1.14 -11.09 -8.81
CA SER A 63 1.81 -11.91 -7.78
C SER A 63 2.82 -11.10 -6.95
N VAL A 64 3.27 -9.95 -7.46
CA VAL A 64 4.19 -9.01 -6.80
C VAL A 64 3.44 -7.89 -6.07
N MET A 65 2.10 -7.91 -6.02
CA MET A 65 1.37 -6.98 -5.15
C MET A 65 1.73 -7.29 -3.70
N VAL A 66 2.65 -6.51 -3.14
CA VAL A 66 2.97 -6.53 -1.72
C VAL A 66 1.66 -6.25 -0.99
N LYS A 67 1.08 -7.28 -0.39
CA LYS A 67 -0.13 -7.15 0.41
C LYS A 67 0.12 -6.09 1.47
N LEU A 68 -0.60 -4.97 1.37
CA LEU A 68 -0.57 -3.94 2.38
C LEU A 68 -1.08 -4.55 3.70
N PRO A 69 -0.46 -4.21 4.84
CA PRO A 69 -0.96 -4.63 6.12
C PRO A 69 -2.33 -4.01 6.36
N SER A 70 -3.25 -4.82 6.88
CA SER A 70 -4.56 -4.37 7.32
C SER A 70 -4.44 -3.53 8.60
N VAL A 71 -5.48 -2.73 8.89
CA VAL A 71 -5.57 -1.95 10.13
C VAL A 71 -5.36 -2.85 11.36
N ARG A 72 -5.98 -4.04 11.37
CA ARG A 72 -5.87 -5.01 12.47
C ARG A 72 -4.44 -5.51 12.68
N GLU A 73 -3.71 -5.76 11.59
CA GLU A 73 -2.30 -6.16 11.66
C GLU A 73 -1.46 -5.04 12.27
N VAL A 74 -1.62 -3.80 11.78
CA VAL A 74 -0.88 -2.63 12.30
C VAL A 74 -1.19 -2.38 13.77
N THR A 75 -2.47 -2.39 14.17
CA THR A 75 -2.86 -2.27 15.59
C THR A 75 -2.27 -3.40 16.42
N GLY A 76 -2.28 -4.63 15.91
CA GLY A 76 -1.67 -5.79 16.58
C GLY A 76 -0.17 -5.64 16.78
N TRP A 77 0.55 -5.08 15.80
CA TRP A 77 1.98 -4.77 15.91
C TRP A 77 2.26 -3.66 16.91
N ILE A 78 1.44 -2.61 16.95
CA ILE A 78 1.58 -1.50 17.91
C ILE A 78 1.39 -1.97 19.34
N CYS A 79 0.37 -2.80 19.59
CA CYS A 79 0.04 -3.29 20.93
C CYS A 79 0.93 -4.45 21.42
N ARG A 80 1.78 -5.02 20.55
CA ARG A 80 2.69 -6.11 20.92
C ARG A 80 4.03 -5.55 21.41
N HIS A 81 4.65 -6.24 22.37
CA HIS A 81 6.00 -5.91 22.83
C HIS A 81 6.98 -5.95 21.64
N PRO A 82 7.82 -4.92 21.43
CA PRO A 82 8.74 -4.83 20.29
C PRO A 82 9.59 -6.08 20.08
N ASP A 83 10.11 -6.67 21.17
CA ASP A 83 10.95 -7.87 21.13
C ASP A 83 10.24 -9.14 20.63
N HIS A 84 8.90 -9.12 20.55
CA HIS A 84 8.09 -10.25 20.07
C HIS A 84 7.59 -10.06 18.64
N LEU A 85 7.99 -8.99 17.94
CA LEU A 85 7.73 -8.84 16.51
C LEU A 85 8.84 -9.51 15.72
N VAL A 86 8.44 -10.27 14.69
CA VAL A 86 9.39 -10.77 13.69
C VAL A 86 9.94 -9.59 12.89
N GLU A 87 11.20 -9.68 12.47
CA GLU A 87 11.94 -8.61 11.78
C GLU A 87 11.15 -7.98 10.63
N ARG A 88 10.54 -8.82 9.78
CA ARG A 88 9.70 -8.37 8.66
C ARG A 88 8.55 -7.46 9.09
N ASP A 89 7.89 -7.77 10.20
CA ASP A 89 6.76 -6.99 10.71
C ASP A 89 7.26 -5.70 11.38
N SER A 90 8.39 -5.77 12.09
CA SER A 90 9.08 -4.60 12.65
C SER A 90 9.46 -3.59 11.57
N ASP A 91 10.02 -4.04 10.44
CA ASP A 91 10.41 -3.17 9.32
C ASP A 91 9.19 -2.56 8.63
N ARG A 92 8.13 -3.33 8.46
CA ARG A 92 6.87 -2.84 7.88
C ARG A 92 6.20 -1.81 8.78
N LEU A 93 6.17 -2.06 10.09
CA LEU A 93 5.66 -1.10 11.05
C LEU A 93 6.50 0.17 11.01
N ARG A 94 7.83 0.07 11.07
CA ARG A 94 8.75 1.22 10.99
C ARG A 94 8.47 2.07 9.76
N ALA A 95 8.39 1.45 8.58
CA ALA A 95 8.09 2.15 7.33
C ALA A 95 6.74 2.89 7.36
N LEU A 96 5.73 2.37 8.08
CA LEU A 96 4.46 3.06 8.26
C LEU A 96 4.57 4.25 9.22
N LEU A 97 5.27 4.08 10.34
CA LEU A 97 5.47 5.16 11.33
C LEU A 97 6.27 6.32 10.73
N ASP A 98 7.28 6.04 9.91
CA ASP A 98 8.09 7.06 9.22
C ASP A 98 7.25 7.91 8.23
N ARG A 99 6.15 7.35 7.73
CA ARG A 99 5.27 8.00 6.74
C ARG A 99 4.07 8.72 7.35
N CYS A 100 3.71 8.41 8.59
CA CYS A 100 2.54 8.96 9.26
C CYS A 100 2.89 9.34 10.71
N PRO A 101 3.29 10.60 10.95
CA PRO A 101 3.67 11.10 12.27
C PRO A 101 2.58 10.94 13.33
N GLU A 102 1.31 11.04 12.93
CA GLU A 102 0.15 10.85 13.81
C GLU A 102 0.08 9.40 14.31
N LEU A 103 0.35 8.43 13.43
CA LEU A 103 0.40 7.02 13.80
C LEU A 103 1.62 6.70 14.67
N ALA A 104 2.77 7.35 14.41
CA ALA A 104 3.95 7.25 15.26
C ALA A 104 3.64 7.74 16.68
N THR A 105 3.04 8.92 16.80
CA THR A 105 2.60 9.50 18.07
C THR A 105 1.61 8.57 18.81
N ALA A 106 0.65 8.00 18.08
CA ALA A 106 -0.29 7.03 18.65
C ALA A 106 0.42 5.78 19.17
N ALA A 107 1.38 5.24 18.41
CA ALA A 107 2.13 4.06 18.80
C ALA A 107 2.97 4.31 20.06
N ASP A 108 3.61 5.48 20.16
CA ASP A 108 4.39 5.87 21.33
C ASP A 108 3.52 6.01 22.57
N LEU A 109 2.36 6.67 22.46
CA LEU A 109 1.41 6.81 23.56
C LEU A 109 0.88 5.46 24.05
N VAL A 110 0.52 4.56 23.12
CA VAL A 110 0.05 3.20 23.46
C VAL A 110 1.16 2.41 24.17
N ARG A 111 2.38 2.45 23.66
CA ARG A 111 3.52 1.73 24.25
C ARG A 111 3.92 2.30 25.61
N SER A 112 3.93 3.62 25.78
CA SER A 112 4.23 4.23 27.07
C SER A 112 3.16 3.92 28.11
N PHE A 113 1.88 3.87 27.72
CA PHE A 113 0.79 3.48 28.60
C PHE A 113 0.90 2.01 29.01
N ALA A 114 1.13 1.11 28.06
CA ALA A 114 1.37 -0.31 28.34
C ALA A 114 2.56 -0.49 29.28
N GLY A 115 3.69 0.19 29.01
CA GLY A 115 4.86 0.17 29.88
C GLY A 115 4.55 0.66 31.30
N MET A 116 3.73 1.70 31.45
CA MET A 116 3.28 2.19 32.75
C MET A 116 2.46 1.14 33.51
N LEU A 117 1.51 0.49 32.84
CA LEU A 117 0.67 -0.56 33.42
C LEU A 117 1.49 -1.79 33.81
N THR A 118 2.40 -2.25 32.94
CA THR A 118 3.26 -3.41 33.21
C THR A 118 4.22 -3.16 34.38
N ASN A 119 4.70 -1.93 34.55
CA ASN A 119 5.63 -1.57 35.62
C ASN A 119 4.94 -0.93 36.83
N LEU A 120 3.60 -0.92 36.88
CA LEU A 120 2.78 -0.37 37.97
C LEU A 120 3.14 1.08 38.35
N ARG A 121 3.43 1.93 37.35
CA ARG A 121 3.87 3.32 37.55
C ARG A 121 2.71 4.31 37.53
N GLY A 122 1.73 4.11 38.41
CA GLY A 122 0.52 4.95 38.46
C GLY A 122 0.78 6.44 38.70
N ASN A 123 1.90 6.79 39.34
CA ASN A 123 2.34 8.17 39.53
C ASN A 123 2.65 8.91 38.21
N GLN A 124 2.83 8.20 37.10
CA GLN A 124 3.07 8.77 35.77
C GLN A 124 1.78 8.99 34.97
N LEU A 125 0.63 8.57 35.50
CA LEU A 125 -0.65 8.59 34.79
C LEU A 125 -1.09 10.00 34.40
N SER A 126 -0.97 10.97 35.30
CA SER A 126 -1.33 12.37 35.03
C SER A 126 -0.51 12.96 33.88
N VAL A 127 0.80 12.72 33.88
CA VAL A 127 1.71 13.15 32.80
C VAL A 127 1.32 12.52 31.46
N TRP A 128 0.97 11.22 31.47
CA TRP A 128 0.54 10.53 30.26
C TRP A 128 -0.80 11.05 29.73
N ILE A 129 -1.77 11.32 30.61
CA ILE A 129 -3.06 11.91 30.25
C ILE A 129 -2.85 13.25 29.56
N THR A 130 -2.01 14.12 30.13
CA THR A 130 -1.69 15.42 29.52
C THR A 130 -1.07 15.23 28.13
N ALA A 131 -0.09 14.33 27.98
CA ALA A 131 0.54 14.06 26.69
C ALA A 131 -0.49 13.55 25.64
N ALA A 132 -1.38 12.63 26.03
CA ALA A 132 -2.40 12.09 25.15
C ALA A 132 -3.45 13.14 24.73
N GLN A 133 -3.78 14.10 25.60
CA GLN A 133 -4.63 15.24 25.26
C GLN A 133 -3.94 16.19 24.28
N GLN A 134 -2.67 16.53 24.52
CA GLN A 134 -1.90 17.45 23.65
C GLN A 134 -1.61 16.86 22.27
N ALA A 135 -1.53 15.54 22.14
CA ALA A 135 -1.39 14.87 20.84
C ALA A 135 -2.59 15.10 19.91
N ALA A 136 -3.75 15.54 20.44
CA ALA A 136 -4.95 15.88 19.68
C ALA A 136 -5.44 14.78 18.72
N LEU A 137 -5.19 13.51 19.07
CA LEU A 137 -5.64 12.34 18.32
C LEU A 137 -7.03 11.94 18.82
N PRO A 138 -8.12 12.07 18.04
CA PRO A 138 -9.49 12.00 18.55
C PRO A 138 -9.80 10.80 19.46
N GLY A 139 -9.33 9.60 19.07
CA GLY A 139 -9.53 8.37 19.86
C GLY A 139 -8.76 8.35 21.19
N LEU A 140 -7.51 8.86 21.22
CA LEU A 140 -6.68 8.90 22.42
C LEU A 140 -7.04 10.07 23.32
N THR A 141 -7.40 11.23 22.74
CA THR A 141 -7.86 12.39 23.50
C THR A 141 -9.15 12.06 24.25
N GLY A 142 -10.13 11.41 23.60
CA GLY A 142 -11.35 10.97 24.27
C GLY A 142 -11.09 9.98 25.42
N PHE A 143 -10.19 9.02 25.20
CA PHE A 143 -9.78 8.08 26.24
C PHE A 143 -9.10 8.77 27.43
N ALA A 144 -8.18 9.71 27.18
CA ALA A 144 -7.49 10.45 28.23
C ALA A 144 -8.45 11.34 29.06
N THR A 145 -9.45 11.94 28.42
CA THR A 145 -10.51 12.68 29.13
C THR A 145 -11.31 11.75 30.04
N GLY A 146 -11.66 10.54 29.58
CA GLY A 146 -12.30 9.53 30.42
C GLY A 146 -11.48 9.18 31.66
N LEU A 147 -10.18 8.91 31.47
CA LEU A 147 -9.26 8.62 32.58
C LEU A 147 -9.13 9.77 33.60
N THR A 148 -9.24 11.02 33.15
CA THR A 148 -9.23 12.19 34.05
C THR A 148 -10.45 12.15 34.98
N ASN A 149 -11.64 11.94 34.41
CA ASN A 149 -12.88 11.86 35.18
C ASN A 149 -12.85 10.69 36.18
N ASP A 150 -12.31 9.54 35.77
CA ASP A 150 -12.18 8.37 36.63
C ASP A 150 -11.22 8.65 37.81
N LEU A 151 -10.10 9.34 37.56
CA LEU A 151 -9.14 9.71 38.59
C LEU A 151 -9.73 10.70 39.61
N ASP A 152 -10.45 11.72 39.13
CA ASP A 152 -11.13 12.69 39.98
C ASP A 152 -12.18 12.01 40.87
N ALA A 153 -12.95 11.07 40.31
CA ALA A 153 -13.96 10.32 41.05
C ALA A 153 -13.38 9.49 42.21
N VAL A 154 -12.18 8.93 42.05
CA VAL A 154 -11.52 8.10 43.08
C VAL A 154 -10.81 8.95 44.13
N THR A 155 -10.33 10.13 43.77
CA THR A 155 -9.53 11.01 44.66
C THR A 155 -10.35 12.06 45.40
N ALA A 156 -11.59 12.33 44.98
CA ALA A 156 -12.51 13.23 45.67
C ALA A 156 -13.23 12.61 46.89
N ALA A 157 -12.90 11.35 47.25
CA ALA A 157 -13.44 10.61 48.40
C ALA A 157 -12.51 10.68 49.63
#